data_AF-A0A0P7WW16-F1
#
_entry.id   AF-A0A0P7WW16-F1
#
_cell.length_a   1.000
_cell.length_b   1.000
_cell.length_c   1.000
_cell.angle_alpha   90.00
_cell.angle_beta   90.00
_cell.angle_gamma   90.00
#
_symmetry.space_group_name_H-M   'P 1'
#
loop_
_entity.id
_entity.type
_entity.pdbx_description
1 polymer ?
#
loop_
_entity_poly.entity_id
_entity_poly.type
_entity_poly.pdbx_seq_one_letter_code
_entity_poly.pdbx_strand_id
1 'polypeptide(L)'
;MASLLLAPIFTDDLAFLRILRALRLIHSYHLIRDLRRESRFFRLHEDAILAAVHLLVFIFVMASLVFVVAFGDRAGPGAYVDALYFTVSALTTTGFGDITLTTPGGKLLTVFIMVVGVGLFLQLARAIFQPSKVRYPCPECGLSRHDPDAIHCKHCGEPLKIETEGASGA
;
A
#
# COMPACT_ATOMS: atom_id res chain seq x y z
N MET A 1 -21.61 20.02 3.24
CA MET A 1 -21.81 19.10 2.10
C MET A 1 -22.47 19.74 0.87
N ALA A 2 -23.09 20.92 0.95
CA ALA A 2 -23.78 21.54 -0.19
C ALA A 2 -22.90 22.38 -1.16
N SER A 3 -21.72 22.86 -0.75
CA SER A 3 -20.86 23.69 -1.62
C SER A 3 -20.01 22.89 -2.64
N LEU A 4 -20.06 21.56 -2.61
CA LEU A 4 -19.30 20.70 -3.51
C LEU A 4 -20.05 20.34 -4.81
N LEU A 5 -21.32 20.73 -4.92
CA LEU A 5 -22.17 20.44 -6.08
C LEU A 5 -22.13 21.52 -7.17
N LEU A 6 -21.61 22.72 -6.89
CA LEU A 6 -21.70 23.88 -7.79
C LEU A 6 -20.43 24.17 -8.63
N ALA A 7 -19.41 23.31 -8.60
CA ALA A 7 -18.18 23.51 -9.36
C ALA A 7 -18.06 22.78 -10.72
N PRO A 8 -19.11 22.45 -11.50
CA PRO A 8 -18.91 21.95 -12.85
C PRO A 8 -19.30 23.02 -13.89
N ILE A 9 -18.45 24.03 -14.14
CA ILE A 9 -18.73 24.96 -15.27
C ILE A 9 -17.52 25.30 -16.13
N PHE A 10 -16.27 25.23 -15.66
CA PHE A 10 -15.15 25.63 -16.53
C PHE A 10 -13.93 24.72 -16.42
N THR A 11 -13.53 24.22 -17.59
CA THR A 11 -12.25 23.63 -18.02
C THR A 11 -12.09 22.10 -18.00
N ASP A 12 -11.88 21.55 -19.21
CA ASP A 12 -11.59 20.16 -19.57
C ASP A 12 -10.23 19.62 -19.05
N ASP A 13 -9.55 20.37 -18.17
CA ASP A 13 -8.18 20.07 -17.69
C ASP A 13 -8.17 19.40 -16.29
N LEU A 14 -9.34 19.06 -15.75
CA LEU A 14 -9.51 18.55 -14.38
C LEU A 14 -9.67 17.03 -14.29
N ALA A 15 -9.31 16.27 -15.33
CA ALA A 15 -9.25 14.80 -15.26
C ALA A 15 -8.37 14.33 -14.08
N PHE A 16 -7.32 15.07 -13.78
CA PHE A 16 -6.41 14.85 -12.67
C PHE A 16 -7.04 15.06 -11.28
N LEU A 17 -7.86 16.11 -11.10
CA LEU A 17 -8.64 16.29 -9.86
C LEU A 17 -9.69 15.18 -9.67
N ARG A 18 -10.18 14.58 -10.76
CA ARG A 18 -11.07 13.40 -10.70
C ARG A 18 -10.31 12.17 -10.21
N ILE A 19 -9.08 11.95 -10.66
CA ILE A 19 -8.21 10.85 -10.17
C ILE A 19 -7.89 11.05 -8.69
N LEU A 20 -7.48 12.26 -8.27
CA LEU A 20 -7.25 12.56 -6.85
C LEU A 20 -8.52 12.42 -6.00
N ARG A 21 -9.71 12.77 -6.54
CA ARG A 21 -11.00 12.51 -5.88
C ARG A 21 -11.35 11.02 -5.81
N ALA A 22 -11.14 10.26 -6.89
CA ALA A 22 -11.39 8.81 -6.93
C ALA A 22 -10.43 8.06 -5.98
N LEU A 23 -9.17 8.48 -5.91
CA LEU A 23 -8.18 7.98 -4.97
C LEU A 23 -8.53 8.33 -3.52
N ARG A 24 -9.06 9.53 -3.27
CA ARG A 24 -9.63 9.93 -1.97
C ARG A 24 -10.88 9.12 -1.60
N LEU A 25 -11.64 8.63 -2.58
CA LEU A 25 -12.78 7.73 -2.38
C LEU A 25 -12.32 6.30 -2.09
N ILE A 26 -11.22 5.83 -2.67
CA ILE A 26 -10.57 4.55 -2.35
C ILE A 26 -9.96 4.58 -0.94
N HIS A 27 -9.47 5.75 -0.51
CA HIS A 27 -9.10 6.02 0.88
C HIS A 27 -10.30 5.99 1.84
N SER A 28 -11.54 5.91 1.33
CA SER A 28 -12.71 5.56 2.14
C SER A 28 -12.62 4.09 2.52
N TYR A 29 -11.90 3.87 3.61
CA TYR A 29 -11.99 2.77 4.57
C TYR A 29 -13.37 2.11 4.75
N HIS A 30 -14.47 2.71 4.27
CA HIS A 30 -15.82 2.15 4.27
C HIS A 30 -15.95 0.89 3.40
N LEU A 31 -15.34 0.81 2.21
CA LEU A 31 -15.53 -0.36 1.34
C LEU A 31 -14.80 -1.60 1.90
N ILE A 32 -13.56 -1.41 2.39
CA ILE A 32 -12.79 -2.48 3.05
C ILE A 32 -13.40 -2.84 4.41
N ARG A 33 -14.07 -1.91 5.13
CA ARG A 33 -14.84 -2.22 6.36
C ARG A 33 -16.13 -3.00 6.10
N ASP A 34 -16.84 -2.76 5.00
CA ASP A 34 -18.09 -3.47 4.71
C ASP A 34 -17.83 -4.89 4.17
N LEU A 35 -16.84 -5.08 3.29
CA LEU A 35 -16.42 -6.42 2.85
C LEU A 35 -15.78 -7.27 3.97
N ARG A 36 -15.32 -6.63 5.06
CA ARG A 36 -14.78 -7.28 6.27
C ARG A 36 -15.80 -8.19 6.97
N ARG A 37 -17.09 -7.97 6.73
CA ARG A 37 -18.18 -8.63 7.48
C ARG A 37 -18.52 -10.02 6.95
N GLU A 38 -18.15 -10.36 5.71
CA GLU A 38 -18.61 -11.61 5.07
C GLU A 38 -17.55 -12.70 4.83
N SER A 39 -16.25 -12.40 4.71
CA SER A 39 -15.28 -13.46 4.31
C SER A 39 -14.12 -13.68 5.30
N ARG A 40 -14.02 -14.94 5.79
CA ARG A 40 -12.89 -15.43 6.59
C ARG A 40 -11.55 -15.36 5.83
N PHE A 41 -11.59 -15.42 4.49
CA PHE A 41 -10.43 -15.38 3.60
C PHE A 41 -9.76 -13.99 3.55
N PHE A 42 -10.55 -12.90 3.51
CA PHE A 42 -10.02 -11.52 3.56
C PHE A 42 -9.30 -11.23 4.88
N ARG A 43 -9.73 -11.86 5.96
CA ARG A 43 -9.14 -11.67 7.30
C ARG A 43 -7.76 -12.32 7.45
N LEU A 44 -7.43 -13.27 6.57
CA LEU A 44 -6.13 -13.96 6.57
C LEU A 44 -5.07 -13.17 5.80
N HIS A 45 -5.47 -12.44 4.75
CA HIS A 45 -4.59 -11.62 3.89
C HIS A 45 -4.83 -10.12 4.05
N GLU A 46 -5.53 -9.70 5.11
CA GLU A 46 -5.95 -8.31 5.34
C GLU A 46 -4.75 -7.36 5.31
N ASP A 47 -3.67 -7.76 5.97
CA ASP A 47 -2.45 -6.96 6.09
C ASP A 47 -1.78 -6.75 4.70
N ALA A 48 -1.82 -7.75 3.82
CA ALA A 48 -1.23 -7.68 2.49
C ALA A 48 -2.05 -6.77 1.56
N ILE A 49 -3.38 -6.89 1.62
CA ILE A 49 -4.29 -6.05 0.83
C ILE A 49 -4.19 -4.60 1.28
N LEU A 50 -4.17 -4.34 2.59
CA LEU A 50 -4.01 -2.99 3.13
C LEU A 50 -2.66 -2.38 2.73
N ALA A 51 -1.56 -3.14 2.86
CA ALA A 51 -0.24 -2.68 2.44
C ALA A 51 -0.17 -2.38 0.93
N ALA A 52 -0.80 -3.22 0.10
CA ALA A 52 -0.85 -3.02 -1.34
C ALA A 52 -1.64 -1.76 -1.72
N VAL A 53 -2.78 -1.52 -1.07
CA VAL A 53 -3.59 -0.31 -1.28
C VAL A 53 -2.82 0.94 -0.85
N HIS A 54 -2.14 0.92 0.31
CA HIS A 54 -1.31 2.04 0.74
C HIS A 54 -0.17 2.34 -0.23
N LEU A 55 0.53 1.31 -0.73
CA LEU A 55 1.59 1.46 -1.71
C LEU A 55 1.05 2.05 -3.02
N LEU A 56 -0.07 1.53 -3.53
CA LEU A 56 -0.69 2.01 -4.76
C LEU A 56 -1.11 3.48 -4.62
N VAL A 57 -1.80 3.82 -3.54
CA VAL A 57 -2.22 5.21 -3.27
C VAL A 57 -1.00 6.13 -3.19
N PHE A 58 0.07 5.72 -2.50
CA PHE A 58 1.30 6.48 -2.44
C PHE A 58 1.90 6.74 -3.83
N ILE A 59 2.03 5.71 -4.67
CA ILE A 59 2.54 5.84 -6.04
C ILE A 59 1.73 6.86 -6.84
N PHE A 60 0.40 6.75 -6.83
CA PHE A 60 -0.45 7.66 -7.59
C PHE A 60 -0.41 9.10 -7.07
N VAL A 61 -0.35 9.33 -5.74
CA VAL A 61 -0.21 10.67 -5.15
C VAL A 61 1.14 11.28 -5.49
N MET A 62 2.23 10.50 -5.36
CA MET A 62 3.57 11.02 -5.63
C MET A 62 3.81 11.26 -7.12
N ALA A 63 3.32 10.39 -8.01
CA ALA A 63 3.34 10.60 -9.46
C ALA A 63 2.58 11.88 -9.84
N SER A 64 1.44 12.10 -9.19
CA SER A 64 0.64 13.30 -9.36
C SER A 64 1.39 14.57 -8.93
N LEU A 65 2.10 14.51 -7.80
CA LEU A 65 2.90 15.64 -7.31
C LEU A 65 4.12 15.90 -8.22
N VAL A 66 4.80 14.85 -8.66
CA VAL A 66 5.92 14.94 -9.61
C VAL A 66 5.46 15.55 -10.93
N PHE A 67 4.32 15.14 -11.46
CA PHE A 67 3.74 15.70 -12.68
C PHE A 67 3.58 17.23 -12.56
N VAL A 68 3.02 17.72 -11.45
CA VAL A 68 2.83 19.16 -11.22
C VAL A 68 4.17 19.89 -11.08
N VAL A 69 5.13 19.32 -10.33
CA VAL A 69 6.41 19.98 -10.06
C VAL A 69 7.35 19.97 -11.27
N ALA A 70 7.33 18.93 -12.10
CA ALA A 70 8.28 18.74 -13.19
C ALA A 70 7.70 19.04 -14.58
N PHE A 71 6.40 18.86 -14.78
CA PHE A 71 5.75 18.89 -16.10
C PHE A 71 4.53 19.82 -16.19
N GLY A 72 4.24 20.63 -15.17
CA GLY A 72 3.00 21.42 -15.05
C GLY A 72 2.55 22.18 -16.31
N ASP A 73 3.48 22.79 -17.05
CA ASP A 73 3.16 23.57 -18.27
C ASP A 73 3.12 22.72 -19.55
N ARG A 74 3.55 21.45 -19.49
CA ARG A 74 3.58 20.49 -20.60
C ARG A 74 2.43 19.49 -20.44
N ALA A 75 1.20 19.98 -20.54
CA ALA A 75 0.00 19.18 -20.38
C ALA A 75 -0.14 18.15 -21.52
N GLY A 76 0.09 16.87 -21.21
CA GLY A 76 -0.17 15.76 -22.11
C GLY A 76 -0.13 14.41 -21.40
N PRO A 77 -0.83 13.38 -21.91
CA PRO A 77 -0.86 12.05 -21.29
C PRO A 77 0.54 11.40 -21.20
N GLY A 78 1.46 11.72 -22.12
CA GLY A 78 2.86 11.27 -22.04
C GLY A 78 3.59 11.77 -20.79
N ALA A 79 3.39 13.04 -20.41
CA ALA A 79 4.03 13.62 -19.24
C ALA A 79 3.54 13.01 -17.92
N TYR A 80 2.29 12.53 -17.85
CA TYR A 80 1.80 11.78 -16.70
C TYR A 80 2.46 10.40 -16.59
N VAL A 81 2.64 9.70 -17.72
CA VAL A 81 3.34 8.41 -17.77
C VAL A 81 4.80 8.59 -17.33
N ASP A 82 5.46 9.65 -17.77
CA ASP A 82 6.83 9.98 -17.37
C ASP A 82 6.94 10.25 -15.86
N ALA A 83 5.97 10.97 -15.28
CA ALA A 83 5.92 11.23 -13.84
C ALA A 83 5.65 9.96 -13.01
N LEU A 84 4.79 9.06 -13.51
CA LEU A 84 4.54 7.76 -12.91
C LEU A 84 5.79 6.88 -12.98
N TYR A 85 6.43 6.82 -14.14
CA TYR A 85 7.67 6.09 -14.37
C TYR A 85 8.80 6.58 -13.45
N PHE A 86 8.98 7.90 -13.32
CA PHE A 86 9.92 8.48 -12.36
C PHE A 86 9.60 8.04 -10.94
N THR A 87 8.34 8.11 -10.53
CA THR A 87 7.92 7.78 -9.17
C THR A 87 8.16 6.31 -8.84
N VAL A 88 7.80 5.42 -9.76
CA VAL A 88 8.01 3.97 -9.60
C VAL A 88 9.49 3.66 -9.56
N SER A 89 10.29 4.17 -10.51
CA SER A 89 11.74 3.91 -10.56
C SER A 89 12.49 4.48 -9.34
N ALA A 90 12.06 5.63 -8.81
CA ALA A 90 12.61 6.19 -7.57
C ALA A 90 12.21 5.35 -6.34
N LEU A 91 10.94 4.95 -6.24
CA LEU A 91 10.43 4.11 -5.15
C LEU A 91 11.09 2.74 -5.12
N THR A 92 11.26 2.10 -6.28
CA THR A 92 11.93 0.80 -6.41
C THR A 92 13.44 0.91 -6.28
N THR A 93 13.97 2.11 -6.06
CA THR A 93 15.41 2.42 -5.99
C THR A 93 16.19 2.04 -7.25
N THR A 94 15.50 1.81 -8.36
CA THR A 94 16.11 1.46 -9.66
C THR A 94 16.81 2.67 -10.27
N GLY A 95 16.17 3.84 -10.20
CA GLY A 95 16.77 5.14 -10.51
C GLY A 95 17.49 5.22 -11.85
N PHE A 96 16.79 4.97 -12.97
CA PHE A 96 17.39 4.96 -14.31
C PHE A 96 18.08 6.28 -14.71
N GLY A 97 17.68 7.41 -14.11
CA GLY A 97 18.36 8.70 -14.26
C GLY A 97 18.10 9.42 -15.59
N ASP A 98 17.22 8.86 -16.43
CA ASP A 98 16.70 9.45 -17.66
C ASP A 98 15.76 10.64 -17.39
N ILE A 99 14.96 10.56 -16.32
CA ILE A 99 14.13 11.65 -15.81
C ILE A 99 14.60 11.98 -14.39
N THR A 100 14.93 13.25 -14.12
CA THR A 100 15.37 13.70 -12.80
C THR A 100 14.83 15.09 -12.46
N LEU A 101 14.53 15.32 -11.17
CA LEU A 101 14.21 16.65 -10.68
C LEU A 101 15.49 17.36 -10.21
N THR A 102 15.93 18.35 -10.97
CA THR A 102 17.17 19.10 -10.70
C THR A 102 17.00 20.20 -9.64
N THR A 103 15.77 20.64 -9.40
CA THR A 103 15.47 21.71 -8.43
C THR A 103 15.70 21.23 -6.98
N PRO A 104 16.10 22.12 -6.05
CA PRO A 104 16.28 21.74 -4.65
C PRO A 104 15.04 21.10 -4.02
N GLY A 105 13.85 21.66 -4.29
CA GLY A 105 12.58 21.08 -3.84
C GLY A 105 12.28 19.72 -4.48
N GLY A 106 12.61 19.54 -5.75
CA GLY A 106 12.44 18.27 -6.45
C GLY A 106 13.41 17.17 -5.98
N LYS A 107 14.62 17.54 -5.57
CA LYS A 107 15.57 16.61 -4.92
C LYS A 107 15.05 16.14 -3.57
N LEU A 108 14.55 17.06 -2.74
CA LEU A 108 13.92 16.70 -1.46
C LEU A 108 12.68 15.81 -1.65
N LEU A 109 11.87 16.10 -2.67
CA LEU A 109 10.74 15.25 -3.04
C LEU A 109 11.18 13.84 -3.41
N THR A 110 12.23 13.71 -4.23
CA THR A 110 12.81 12.42 -4.62
C THR A 110 13.28 11.62 -3.39
N VAL A 111 13.99 12.27 -2.46
CA VAL A 111 14.44 11.63 -1.21
C VAL A 111 13.23 11.13 -0.40
N PHE A 112 12.17 11.93 -0.30
CA PHE A 112 10.95 11.54 0.38
C PHE A 112 10.27 10.32 -0.30
N ILE A 113 10.20 10.30 -1.64
CA ILE A 113 9.68 9.16 -2.41
C ILE A 113 10.46 7.88 -2.08
N MET A 114 11.79 7.96 -2.07
CA MET A 114 12.66 6.81 -1.78
C MET A 114 12.47 6.28 -0.35
N VAL A 115 12.53 7.16 0.66
CA VAL A 115 12.46 6.76 2.07
C VAL A 115 11.09 6.14 2.40
N VAL A 116 10.00 6.81 2.02
CA VAL A 116 8.65 6.34 2.32
C VAL A 116 8.29 5.14 1.43
N GLY A 117 8.68 5.19 0.17
CA GLY A 117 8.40 4.15 -0.82
C GLY A 117 9.00 2.80 -0.45
N VAL A 118 10.26 2.76 -0.04
CA VAL A 118 10.91 1.54 0.45
C VAL A 118 10.21 1.00 1.70
N GLY A 119 9.80 1.87 2.63
CA GLY A 119 9.06 1.46 3.82
C GLY A 119 7.73 0.78 3.49
N LEU A 120 6.97 1.33 2.54
CA LEU A 120 5.71 0.75 2.07
C LEU A 120 5.92 -0.56 1.30
N PHE A 121 6.96 -0.62 0.47
CA PHE A 121 7.32 -1.85 -0.25
C PHE A 121 7.70 -2.98 0.70
N LEU A 122 8.51 -2.69 1.73
CA LEU A 122 8.87 -3.66 2.76
C LEU A 122 7.67 -4.10 3.59
N GLN A 123 6.73 -3.19 3.88
CA GLN A 123 5.49 -3.54 4.56
C GLN A 123 4.66 -4.53 3.73
N LEU A 124 4.53 -4.27 2.43
CA LEU A 124 3.85 -5.18 1.50
C LEU A 124 4.56 -6.53 1.42
N ALA A 125 5.89 -6.55 1.24
CA ALA A 125 6.67 -7.78 1.21
C ALA A 125 6.50 -8.59 2.51
N ARG A 126 6.60 -7.95 3.67
CA ARG A 126 6.34 -8.62 4.96
C ARG A 126 4.94 -9.19 5.01
N ALA A 127 3.93 -8.44 4.60
CA ALA A 127 2.56 -8.93 4.65
C ALA A 127 2.28 -10.10 3.69
N ILE A 128 3.01 -10.20 2.57
CA ILE A 128 2.94 -11.32 1.63
C ILE A 128 3.71 -12.55 2.14
N PHE A 129 4.93 -12.34 2.66
CA PHE A 129 5.83 -13.43 3.05
C PHE A 129 5.71 -13.87 4.51
N GLN A 130 5.02 -13.12 5.37
CA GLN A 130 4.81 -13.54 6.76
C GLN A 130 3.77 -14.67 6.81
N PRO A 131 4.14 -15.86 7.33
CA PRO A 131 3.20 -16.95 7.46
C PRO A 131 2.03 -16.52 8.35
N SER A 132 0.81 -16.85 7.91
CA SER A 132 -0.39 -16.55 8.67
C SER A 132 -0.33 -17.22 10.03
N LYS A 133 -0.24 -16.44 11.10
CA LYS A 133 -0.28 -16.96 12.47
C LYS A 133 -1.65 -17.54 12.77
N VAL A 134 -1.68 -18.76 13.29
CA VAL A 134 -2.92 -19.40 13.74
C VAL A 134 -3.33 -18.81 15.09
N ARG A 135 -4.64 -18.59 15.26
CA ARG A 135 -5.21 -18.22 16.56
C ARG A 135 -5.55 -19.50 17.32
N TYR A 136 -4.71 -19.85 18.29
CA TYR A 136 -4.94 -20.96 19.22
C TYR A 136 -4.56 -20.46 20.62
N PRO A 137 -5.49 -20.38 21.59
CA PRO A 137 -5.15 -19.93 22.94
C PRO A 137 -4.37 -21.02 23.68
N CYS A 138 -3.17 -20.68 24.14
CA CYS A 138 -2.39 -21.53 25.02
C CYS A 138 -3.14 -21.74 26.36
N PRO A 139 -3.33 -22.99 26.82
CA PRO A 139 -4.07 -23.28 28.05
C PRO A 139 -3.38 -22.75 29.32
N GLU A 140 -2.05 -22.63 29.31
CA GLU A 140 -1.26 -22.20 30.47
C GLU A 140 -1.10 -20.68 30.56
N CYS A 141 -0.55 -20.04 29.51
CA CYS A 141 -0.16 -18.63 29.57
C CYS A 141 -1.12 -17.67 28.84
N GLY A 142 -2.11 -18.19 28.12
CA GLY A 142 -3.08 -17.37 27.38
C GLY A 142 -2.54 -16.69 26.12
N LEU A 143 -1.31 -16.99 25.67
CA LEU A 143 -0.83 -16.54 24.35
C LEU A 143 -1.77 -17.09 23.27
N SER A 144 -2.31 -16.23 22.41
CA SER A 144 -3.35 -16.62 21.45
C SER A 144 -2.90 -16.73 20.00
N ARG A 145 -1.66 -16.32 19.68
CA ARG A 145 -1.11 -16.34 18.31
C ARG A 145 0.15 -17.20 18.27
N HIS A 146 0.10 -18.26 17.47
CA HIS A 146 1.22 -19.19 17.27
C HIS A 146 1.58 -19.30 15.78
N ASP A 147 2.77 -19.82 15.51
CA ASP A 147 3.11 -20.26 14.16
C ASP A 147 2.24 -21.49 13.83
N PRO A 148 1.83 -21.69 12.57
CA PRO A 148 0.92 -22.76 12.21
C PRO A 148 1.45 -24.15 12.58
N ASP A 149 2.77 -24.36 12.53
CA ASP A 149 3.49 -25.60 12.83
C ASP A 149 4.05 -25.67 14.27
N ALA A 150 3.61 -24.79 15.16
CA ALA A 150 4.14 -24.73 16.52
C ALA A 150 3.72 -25.96 17.37
N ILE A 151 4.68 -26.83 17.69
CA ILE A 151 4.52 -27.94 18.64
C ILE A 151 4.56 -27.46 20.10
N HIS A 152 5.22 -26.33 20.36
CA HIS A 152 5.36 -25.76 21.70
C HIS A 152 5.01 -24.27 21.71
N CYS A 153 4.45 -23.79 22.82
CA CYS A 153 4.19 -22.37 23.02
C CYS A 153 5.49 -21.57 23.13
N LYS A 154 5.68 -20.57 22.26
CA LYS A 154 6.86 -19.67 22.28
C LYS A 154 7.06 -18.89 23.59
N HIS A 155 6.02 -18.72 24.40
CA HIS A 155 6.09 -17.94 25.63
C HIS A 155 6.36 -18.78 26.88
N CYS A 156 5.71 -19.94 27.03
CA CYS A 156 5.83 -20.78 28.24
C CYS A 156 6.36 -22.19 28.00
N GLY A 157 6.54 -22.63 26.75
CA GLY A 157 7.02 -23.97 26.42
C GLY A 157 5.94 -25.07 26.47
N GLU A 158 4.69 -24.76 26.82
CA GLU A 158 3.60 -25.74 26.87
C GLU A 158 3.41 -26.45 25.51
N PRO A 159 3.34 -27.80 25.46
CA PRO A 159 3.05 -28.52 24.23
C PRO A 159 1.66 -28.15 23.68
N LEU A 160 1.63 -27.69 22.44
CA LEU A 160 0.42 -27.31 21.73
C LEU A 160 0.08 -28.38 20.69
N LYS A 161 -1.19 -28.77 20.63
CA LYS A 161 -1.73 -29.69 19.63
C LYS A 161 -2.60 -28.94 18.63
N ILE A 162 -1.96 -28.14 17.80
CA ILE A 162 -2.63 -27.38 16.73
C ILE A 162 -2.91 -28.34 15.57
N GLU A 163 -4.18 -28.45 15.15
CA GLU A 163 -4.54 -29.23 13.96
C GLU A 163 -3.94 -28.55 12.72
N THR A 164 -3.07 -29.27 12.02
CA THR A 164 -2.45 -28.84 10.77
C THR A 164 -2.64 -29.93 9.72
N GLU A 165 -2.73 -29.56 8.45
CA GLU A 165 -2.83 -30.54 7.35
C GLU A 165 -1.50 -31.30 7.12
N GLY A 166 -0.44 -30.96 7.88
CA GLY A 166 0.93 -31.34 7.60
C GLY A 166 1.44 -30.58 6.37
N ALA A 167 2.61 -29.95 6.47
CA ALA A 167 3.23 -29.37 5.29
C ALA A 167 3.51 -30.51 4.30
N SER A 168 2.75 -30.59 3.20
CA SER A 168 3.18 -31.32 2.02
C SER A 168 4.40 -30.58 1.49
N GLY A 169 5.60 -31.03 1.87
CA GLY A 169 6.85 -30.50 1.35
C GLY A 169 6.87 -30.62 -0.17
N ALA A 170 6.91 -29.47 -0.85
CA ALA A 170 7.33 -29.30 -2.23
C ALA A 170 7.96 -27.91 -2.36
#